data_AF-A0A974SUZ5-F1
#
_entry.id   AF-A0A974SUZ5-F1
#
_cell.length_a   1.000
_cell.length_b   1.000
_cell.length_c   1.000
_cell.angle_alpha   90.00
_cell.angle_beta   90.00
_cell.angle_gamma   90.00
#
_symmetry.space_group_name_H-M   'P 1'
#
loop_
_entity.id
_entity.type
_entity.pdbx_description
1 polymer ?
#
loop_
_entity_poly.entity_id
_entity_poly.type
_entity_poly.pdbx_seq_one_letter_code
_entity_poly.pdbx_strand_id
1 'polypeptide(L)'
;MLCSKCGQDVPADAIYCPHCVGERKTTDQDVIRGGIRGGSIGLFLGLLPMIWLLYHFGAERGIKAIAFTVPIATFTTGLIIGMVKAKRDWK
;
A
#
# COMPACT_ATOMS: atom_id res chain seq x y z
N MET A 1 0.91 8.98 36.22
CA MET A 1 2.28 8.39 36.31
C MET A 1 3.11 8.89 35.13
N LEU A 2 4.37 9.29 35.34
CA LEU A 2 5.16 9.97 34.31
C LEU A 2 5.70 8.99 33.25
N CYS A 3 5.51 9.29 31.97
CA CYS A 3 6.12 8.50 30.90
C CYS A 3 7.65 8.68 30.89
N SER A 4 8.40 7.59 30.86
CA SER A 4 9.87 7.61 30.78
C SER A 4 10.43 8.21 29.49
N LYS A 5 9.60 8.37 28.44
CA LYS A 5 10.00 8.95 27.15
C LYS A 5 9.65 10.43 26.97
N CYS A 6 8.44 10.85 27.31
CA CYS A 6 8.00 12.24 27.10
C CYS A 6 7.88 13.07 28.39
N GLY A 7 8.00 12.44 29.57
CA GLY A 7 7.91 13.14 30.85
C GLY A 7 6.54 13.75 31.15
N GLN A 8 5.50 13.42 30.39
CA GLN A 8 4.12 13.86 30.64
C GLN A 8 3.38 12.86 31.54
N ASP A 9 2.37 13.35 32.27
CA ASP A 9 1.50 12.51 33.08
C ASP A 9 0.64 11.61 32.18
N VAL A 10 0.67 10.31 32.47
CA VAL A 10 -0.09 9.27 31.76
C VAL A 10 -1.09 8.66 32.74
N PRO A 11 -2.36 8.48 32.34
CA PRO A 11 -3.36 7.78 33.15
C PRO A 11 -2.94 6.32 33.39
N ALA A 12 -3.15 5.83 34.60
CA ALA A 12 -2.66 4.53 35.08
C ALA A 12 -3.18 3.31 34.28
N ASP A 13 -4.27 3.49 33.53
CA ASP A 13 -4.95 2.44 32.77
C ASP A 13 -4.50 2.37 31.29
N ALA A 14 -3.54 3.20 30.89
CA ALA A 14 -3.02 3.21 29.53
C ALA A 14 -1.80 2.29 29.40
N ILE A 15 -1.97 1.16 28.70
CA ILE A 15 -0.90 0.22 28.31
C ILE A 15 0.19 0.93 27.48
N TYR A 16 -0.16 2.03 26.81
CA TYR A 16 0.72 2.83 25.98
C TYR A 16 0.51 4.33 26.24
N CYS A 17 1.60 5.08 26.33
CA CYS A 17 1.53 6.53 26.53
C CYS A 17 0.82 7.19 25.32
N PRO A 18 -0.36 7.82 25.51
CA PRO A 18 -1.11 8.43 24.42
C PRO A 18 -0.36 9.62 23.79
N HIS A 19 0.53 10.26 24.55
CA HIS A 19 1.39 11.33 24.04
C HIS A 19 2.55 10.81 23.18
N CYS A 20 3.21 9.70 23.56
CA CYS A 20 4.25 9.09 22.73
C CYS A 20 3.70 8.31 21.52
N VAL A 21 2.47 7.82 21.60
CA VAL A 21 1.82 7.11 20.49
C VAL A 21 1.08 8.07 19.56
N GLY A 22 0.54 9.17 20.07
CA GLY A 22 -0.19 10.18 19.29
C GLY A 22 0.66 10.94 18.27
N GLU A 23 1.98 11.01 18.48
CA GLU A 23 2.93 11.61 17.53
C GLU A 23 3.37 10.66 16.41
N ARG A 24 2.91 9.39 16.39
CA ARG A 24 3.10 8.52 15.22
C ARG A 24 2.10 8.87 14.13
N LYS A 25 2.10 10.13 13.70
CA LYS A 25 1.59 10.46 12.37
C LYS A 25 2.61 9.90 11.40
N THR A 26 2.42 8.65 10.97
CA THR A 26 2.87 8.30 9.62
C THR A 26 2.22 9.36 8.75
N THR A 27 2.99 10.30 8.22
CA THR A 27 2.47 11.30 7.31
C THR A 27 1.68 10.53 6.26
N ASP A 28 0.35 10.66 6.24
CA ASP A 28 -0.53 9.88 5.35
C ASP A 28 -0.05 9.99 3.90
N GLN A 29 0.54 11.13 3.55
CA GLN A 29 1.23 11.38 2.28
C GLN A 29 2.34 10.37 1.95
N ASP A 30 3.14 9.92 2.91
CA ASP A 30 4.25 8.99 2.64
C ASP A 30 3.76 7.55 2.43
N VAL A 31 2.69 7.16 3.14
CA VAL A 31 2.00 5.89 2.90
C VAL A 31 1.32 5.90 1.54
N ILE A 32 0.63 7.00 1.19
CA ILE A 32 0.01 7.20 -0.13
C ILE A 32 1.08 7.19 -1.23
N ARG A 33 2.21 7.87 -1.03
CA ARG A 33 3.30 7.90 -2.01
C ARG A 33 3.93 6.53 -2.22
N GLY A 34 4.10 5.75 -1.14
CA GLY A 34 4.51 4.35 -1.21
C GLY A 34 3.50 3.47 -1.96
N GLY A 35 2.21 3.65 -1.68
CA GLY A 35 1.12 2.97 -2.38
C GLY A 35 1.07 3.30 -3.87
N ILE A 36 1.18 4.57 -4.25
CA ILE A 36 1.24 5.00 -5.67
C ILE A 36 2.45 4.42 -6.37
N ARG A 37 3.62 4.40 -5.71
CA ARG A 37 4.85 3.83 -6.29
C ARG A 37 4.73 2.32 -6.47
N GLY A 38 4.18 1.59 -5.50
CA GLY A 38 3.95 0.14 -5.63
C GLY A 38 2.85 -0.19 -6.64
N GLY A 39 1.76 0.56 -6.63
CA GLY A 39 0.63 0.41 -7.55
C GLY A 39 1.03 0.68 -9.00
N SER A 40 1.79 1.74 -9.27
CA SER A 40 2.29 2.03 -10.64
C SER A 40 3.19 0.92 -11.19
N ILE A 41 4.06 0.34 -10.36
CA ILE A 41 4.89 -0.82 -10.74
C ILE A 41 4.01 -2.05 -11.01
N GLY A 42 3.05 -2.35 -10.13
CA GLY A 42 2.12 -3.47 -10.30
C GLY A 42 1.26 -3.33 -11.55
N LEU A 43 0.74 -2.13 -11.81
CA LEU A 43 -0.04 -1.80 -13.00
C LEU A 43 0.77 -1.98 -14.28
N PHE A 44 2.01 -1.48 -14.31
CA PHE A 44 2.90 -1.62 -15.45
C PHE A 44 3.18 -3.11 -15.76
N LEU A 45 3.47 -3.90 -14.73
CA LEU A 45 3.68 -5.35 -14.87
C LEU A 45 2.42 -6.09 -15.33
N GLY A 46 1.23 -5.64 -14.93
CA GLY A 46 -0.05 -6.22 -15.36
C GLY A 46 -0.48 -5.84 -16.77
N LEU A 47 -0.13 -4.64 -17.23
CA LEU A 47 -0.43 -4.16 -18.58
C LEU A 47 0.40 -4.85 -19.66
N LEU A 48 1.65 -5.23 -19.37
CA LEU A 48 2.51 -5.95 -20.31
C LEU A 48 1.87 -7.25 -20.85
N PRO A 49 1.44 -8.20 -20.00
CA PRO A 49 0.78 -9.42 -20.47
C PRO A 49 -0.60 -9.16 -21.07
N MET A 50 -1.34 -8.14 -20.59
CA MET A 50 -2.60 -7.73 -21.20
C MET A 50 -2.40 -7.30 -22.67
N ILE A 51 -1.46 -6.39 -22.92
CA ILE A 51 -1.16 -5.87 -24.26
C ILE A 51 -0.65 -7.00 -25.16
N TRP A 52 0.21 -7.87 -24.63
CA TRP A 52 0.71 -9.03 -25.35
C TRP A 52 -0.42 -9.97 -25.80
N LEU A 53 -1.34 -10.32 -24.89
CA LEU A 53 -2.49 -11.17 -25.18
C LEU A 53 -3.40 -10.54 -26.24
N LEU A 54 -3.68 -9.24 -26.13
CA LEU A 54 -4.50 -8.50 -27.08
C LEU A 54 -3.85 -8.42 -28.47
N TYR A 55 -2.52 -8.28 -28.54
CA TYR A 55 -1.77 -8.22 -29.79
C TYR A 55 -1.80 -9.56 -30.54
N HIS A 56 -1.68 -10.68 -29.83
CA HIS A 56 -1.53 -11.99 -30.46
C HIS A 56 -2.86 -12.69 -30.78
N PHE A 57 -3.85 -12.57 -29.88
CA PHE A 57 -5.11 -13.32 -30.00
C PHE A 57 -6.32 -12.46 -30.36
N GLY A 58 -6.16 -11.14 -30.48
CA GLY A 58 -7.26 -10.23 -30.74
C GLY A 58 -8.29 -10.17 -29.61
N ALA A 59 -9.33 -9.35 -29.79
CA ALA A 59 -10.34 -9.08 -28.76
C ALA A 59 -11.47 -10.14 -28.76
N GLU A 60 -11.12 -11.42 -28.76
CA GLU A 60 -12.09 -12.51 -28.67
C GLU A 60 -12.73 -12.56 -27.28
N ARG A 61 -14.03 -12.91 -27.22
CA ARG A 61 -14.91 -12.64 -26.06
C ARG A 61 -14.41 -13.27 -24.74
N GLY A 62 -13.64 -14.37 -24.79
CA GLY A 62 -13.03 -15.01 -23.62
C GLY A 62 -11.74 -14.35 -23.11
N ILE A 63 -10.96 -13.73 -24.00
CA ILE A 63 -9.68 -13.09 -23.67
C ILE A 63 -9.88 -11.73 -23.00
N LYS A 64 -11.02 -11.06 -23.26
CA LYS A 64 -11.35 -9.77 -22.63
C LYS A 64 -11.36 -9.85 -21.10
N ALA A 65 -11.95 -10.90 -20.52
CA ALA A 65 -12.02 -11.03 -19.07
C ALA A 65 -10.63 -11.16 -18.44
N ILE A 66 -9.77 -12.00 -19.01
CA ILE A 66 -8.40 -12.24 -18.52
C ILE A 66 -7.53 -10.99 -18.72
N ALA A 67 -7.69 -10.33 -19.87
CA ALA A 67 -6.98 -9.09 -20.20
C ALA A 67 -7.28 -7.96 -19.19
N PHE A 68 -8.48 -7.91 -18.61
CA PHE A 68 -8.83 -6.91 -17.59
C PHE A 68 -8.53 -7.35 -16.15
N THR A 69 -8.71 -8.62 -15.80
CA THR A 69 -8.49 -9.09 -14.42
C THR A 69 -7.01 -9.07 -14.03
N VAL A 70 -6.10 -9.38 -14.98
CA VAL A 70 -4.66 -9.43 -14.71
C VAL A 70 -4.09 -8.06 -14.30
N PRO A 71 -4.34 -6.94 -15.02
CA PRO A 71 -3.92 -5.60 -14.59
C PRO A 71 -4.54 -5.17 -13.25
N ILE A 72 -5.81 -5.51 -13.00
CA ILE A 72 -6.49 -5.12 -11.76
C ILE A 72 -5.89 -5.86 -10.56
N ALA A 73 -5.68 -7.17 -10.67
CA ALA A 73 -5.09 -7.98 -9.60
C ALA A 73 -3.65 -7.57 -9.29
N THR A 74 -2.85 -7.31 -10.32
CA THR A 74 -1.45 -6.88 -10.16
C THR A 74 -1.35 -5.45 -9.62
N PHE A 75 -2.22 -4.54 -10.05
CA PHE A 75 -2.31 -3.19 -9.49
C PHE A 75 -2.65 -3.20 -7.99
N THR A 76 -3.72 -3.90 -7.61
CA THR A 76 -4.15 -3.98 -6.21
C THR A 76 -3.07 -4.62 -5.32
N THR A 77 -2.44 -5.68 -5.80
CA THR A 77 -1.32 -6.33 -5.10
C THR A 77 -0.12 -5.37 -4.95
N GLY A 78 0.26 -4.68 -6.02
CA GLY A 78 1.34 -3.69 -5.99
C GLY A 78 1.05 -2.52 -5.04
N LEU A 79 -0.19 -2.06 -4.99
CA LEU A 79 -0.65 -0.99 -4.11
C LEU A 79 -0.55 -1.42 -2.64
N ILE A 80 -1.03 -2.63 -2.30
CA ILE A 80 -0.93 -3.19 -0.94
C ILE A 80 0.54 -3.32 -0.51
N ILE A 81 1.39 -3.91 -1.35
CA ILE A 81 2.82 -4.08 -1.05
C ILE A 81 3.50 -2.72 -0.88
N GLY A 82 3.18 -1.73 -1.72
CA GLY A 82 3.70 -0.38 -1.63
C GLY A 82 3.34 0.33 -0.32
N MET A 83 2.08 0.22 0.11
CA MET A 83 1.63 0.78 1.39
C MET A 83 2.28 0.07 2.59
N VAL A 84 2.37 -1.26 2.56
CA VAL A 84 2.99 -2.05 3.65
C VAL A 84 4.47 -1.76 3.75
N LYS A 85 5.19 -1.67 2.63
CA LYS A 85 6.62 -1.36 2.62
C LYS A 85 6.88 0.05 3.13
N ALA A 86 6.11 1.04 2.68
CA ALA A 86 6.19 2.39 3.22
C ALA A 86 6.01 2.35 4.74
N LYS A 87 4.92 1.76 5.25
CA LYS A 87 4.67 1.64 6.70
C LYS A 87 5.80 0.93 7.46
N ARG A 88 6.48 -0.05 6.87
CA ARG A 88 7.59 -0.79 7.49
C ARG A 88 8.86 0.03 7.57
N ASP A 89 9.18 0.81 6.54
CA ASP A 89 10.38 1.67 6.50
C ASP A 89 10.29 2.83 7.52
N TRP A 90 9.10 3.10 8.08
CA TRP A 90 8.87 4.07 9.18
C TRP A 90 9.09 3.52 10.59
N LYS A 91 9.38 2.22 10.76
CA LYS A 91 9.48 1.56 12.06
C LYS A 91 10.92 1.51 12.56
#